data_AF-A0AAU4AGG4-F1
#
_entry.id   AF-A0AAU4AGG4-F1
#
_cell.length_a   1.000
_cell.length_b   1.000
_cell.length_c   1.000
_cell.angle_alpha   90.00
_cell.angle_beta   90.00
_cell.angle_gamma   90.00
#
_symmetry.space_group_name_H-M   'P 1'
#
loop_
_entity.id
_entity.type
_entity.pdbx_description
1 polymer ?
#
loop_
_entity_poly.entity_id
_entity_poly.type
_entity_poly.pdbx_seq_one_letter_code
_entity_poly.pdbx_strand_id
1 'polypeptide(L)'
;MSKDRFIKLLPGERRPGRIALPPPLQVKARGEDTEGRLSLLEVTLARDIPRHTHHLADEMVYVLEGELGVYFDGVKTSPSPPARSSSCPRESRTR
;
A
#
# COMPACT_ATOMS: atom_id res chain seq x y z
N MET A 1 23.96 -17.90 9.62
CA MET A 1 22.78 -17.11 9.22
C MET A 1 23.05 -16.54 7.84
N SER A 2 22.16 -16.76 6.86
CA SER A 2 22.41 -16.30 5.48
C SER A 2 22.34 -14.76 5.41
N LYS A 3 23.23 -14.17 4.58
CA LYS A 3 23.26 -12.73 4.26
C LYS A 3 22.03 -12.26 3.48
N ASP A 4 21.21 -13.18 2.96
CA ASP A 4 20.02 -12.87 2.15
C ASP A 4 18.79 -12.42 2.95
N ARG A 5 18.91 -12.26 4.28
CA ARG A 5 17.78 -11.93 5.15
C ARG A 5 17.36 -10.46 5.11
N PHE A 6 18.24 -9.56 4.66
CA PHE A 6 17.99 -8.13 4.69
C PHE A 6 17.98 -7.55 3.28
N ILE A 7 16.81 -7.11 2.84
CA ILE A 7 16.62 -6.46 1.55
C ILE A 7 16.63 -4.96 1.79
N LYS A 8 17.61 -4.27 1.20
CA LYS A 8 17.66 -2.80 1.17
C LYS A 8 17.29 -2.34 -0.23
N LEU A 9 16.29 -1.47 -0.32
CA LEU A 9 15.91 -0.76 -1.55
C LEU A 9 16.31 0.70 -1.40
N LEU A 10 16.93 1.26 -2.42
CA LEU A 10 17.15 2.70 -2.55
C LEU A 10 15.85 3.39 -3.00
N PRO A 11 15.77 4.73 -2.90
CA PRO A 11 14.62 5.48 -3.42
C PRO A 11 14.33 5.13 -4.88
N GLY A 12 13.05 4.87 -5.19
CA GLY A 12 12.60 4.44 -6.51
C GLY A 12 12.87 2.97 -6.86
N GLU A 13 13.66 2.25 -6.07
CA GLU A 13 13.83 0.81 -6.27
C GLU A 13 12.61 0.03 -5.79
N ARG A 14 12.38 -1.11 -6.45
CA ARG A 14 11.27 -2.01 -6.18
C ARG A 14 11.75 -3.45 -6.17
N ARG A 15 11.03 -4.31 -5.46
CA ARG A 15 11.20 -5.76 -5.58
C ARG A 15 10.94 -6.16 -7.03
N PRO A 16 11.76 -7.08 -7.60
CA PRO A 16 11.44 -7.67 -8.90
C PRO A 16 10.04 -8.28 -8.82
N GLY A 17 9.25 -8.20 -9.88
CA GLY A 17 7.91 -8.80 -9.98
C GLY A 17 7.94 -10.12 -10.75
N ARG A 18 6.92 -10.98 -10.58
CA ARG A 18 6.69 -12.09 -11.54
C ARG A 18 6.17 -11.57 -12.89
N ILE A 19 5.48 -10.43 -12.85
CA ILE A 19 4.91 -9.74 -14.00
C ILE A 19 5.37 -8.28 -13.91
N ALA A 20 5.56 -7.64 -15.06
CA ALA A 20 5.80 -6.21 -15.11
C ALA A 20 4.54 -5.47 -14.61
N LEU A 21 4.64 -4.85 -13.44
CA LEU A 21 3.60 -3.97 -12.92
C LEU A 21 3.75 -2.59 -13.55
N PRO A 22 2.64 -1.89 -13.84
CA PRO A 22 2.68 -0.56 -14.42
C PRO A 22 3.50 0.37 -13.51
N PRO A 23 4.26 1.34 -14.08
CA PRO A 23 5.20 2.17 -13.32
C PRO A 23 4.65 2.82 -12.03
N PRO A 24 3.37 3.25 -11.97
CA PRO A 24 2.81 3.83 -10.76
C PRO A 24 2.71 2.86 -9.57
N LEU A 25 2.90 1.55 -9.76
CA LEU A 25 2.81 0.55 -8.70
C LEU A 25 4.17 -0.11 -8.48
N GLN A 26 4.72 0.11 -7.28
CA GLN A 26 6.01 -0.42 -6.87
C GLN A 26 5.84 -1.31 -5.64
N VAL A 27 6.18 -2.59 -5.76
CA VAL A 27 6.22 -3.51 -4.62
C VAL A 27 7.53 -3.28 -3.86
N LYS A 28 7.47 -2.93 -2.59
CA LYS A 28 8.65 -2.72 -1.72
C LYS A 28 8.95 -3.94 -0.86
N ALA A 29 7.91 -4.63 -0.40
CA ALA A 29 8.03 -5.91 0.30
C ALA A 29 6.84 -6.80 -0.05
N ARG A 30 7.11 -8.07 -0.34
CA ARG A 30 6.08 -9.09 -0.53
C ARG A 30 5.80 -9.81 0.78
N GLY A 31 4.71 -10.59 0.82
CA GLY A 31 4.42 -11.46 1.95
C GLY A 31 5.56 -12.44 2.23
N GLU A 32 6.22 -12.99 1.20
CA GLU A 32 7.35 -13.90 1.42
C GLU A 32 8.56 -13.21 2.03
N ASP A 33 8.77 -11.92 1.74
CA ASP A 33 9.86 -11.13 2.32
C ASP A 33 9.65 -10.86 3.83
N THR A 34 8.40 -10.97 4.32
CA THR A 34 8.01 -10.64 5.70
C THR A 34 7.45 -11.81 6.49
N GLU A 35 7.53 -13.03 5.93
CA GLU A 35 6.93 -14.25 6.48
C GLU A 35 5.41 -14.14 6.69
N GLY A 36 4.73 -13.46 5.75
CA GLY A 36 3.28 -13.29 5.71
C GLY A 36 2.73 -12.20 6.63
N ARG A 37 3.59 -11.45 7.33
CA ARG A 37 3.15 -10.42 8.29
C ARG A 37 2.57 -9.18 7.62
N LEU A 38 3.15 -8.76 6.50
CA LEU A 38 2.67 -7.61 5.71
C LEU A 38 3.17 -7.65 4.27
N SER A 39 2.47 -6.95 3.39
CA SER A 39 3.02 -6.50 2.10
C SER A 39 3.12 -4.98 2.12
N LEU A 40 4.10 -4.44 1.40
CA LEU A 40 4.30 -2.99 1.27
C LEU A 40 4.36 -2.61 -0.20
N LEU A 41 3.49 -1.68 -0.58
CA LEU A 41 3.41 -1.12 -1.92
C LEU A 41 3.52 0.40 -1.82
N GLU A 42 4.22 0.99 -2.79
CA GLU A 42 4.20 2.42 -3.06
C GLU A 42 3.40 2.61 -4.36
N VAL A 43 2.37 3.44 -4.31
CA VAL A 43 1.43 3.62 -5.41
C VAL A 43 1.23 5.10 -5.70
N THR A 44 1.47 5.51 -6.96
CA THR A 44 1.06 6.82 -7.48
C THR A 44 -0.33 6.70 -8.10
N LEU A 45 -1.31 7.41 -7.56
CA LEU A 45 -2.68 7.38 -8.06
C LEU A 45 -2.86 8.38 -9.20
N ALA A 46 -2.97 7.89 -10.43
CA ALA A 46 -3.35 8.70 -11.59
C ALA A 46 -4.87 8.81 -11.77
N ARG A 47 -5.63 7.95 -11.09
CA ARG A 47 -7.09 7.90 -11.05
C ARG A 47 -7.53 7.33 -9.71
N ASP A 48 -8.79 7.56 -9.35
CA ASP A 48 -9.36 6.98 -8.15
C ASP A 48 -9.33 5.45 -8.19
N ILE A 49 -9.09 4.84 -7.03
CA ILE A 49 -9.13 3.39 -6.88
C ILE A 49 -10.60 2.96 -6.90
N PRO A 50 -11.00 1.97 -7.74
CA PRO A 50 -12.34 1.44 -7.70
C PRO A 50 -12.71 0.94 -6.31
N ARG A 51 -13.96 1.15 -5.91
CA ARG A 51 -14.49 0.66 -4.63
C ARG A 51 -14.26 -0.85 -4.50
N HIS A 52 -13.58 -1.26 -3.44
CA HIS A 52 -13.30 -2.67 -3.17
C HIS A 52 -13.27 -2.96 -1.67
N THR A 53 -13.07 -4.24 -1.33
CA THR A 53 -13.02 -4.74 0.04
C THR A 53 -11.89 -5.76 0.11
N HIS A 54 -11.07 -5.64 1.14
CA HIS A 54 -10.09 -6.66 1.48
C HIS A 54 -10.72 -7.66 2.46
N HIS A 55 -10.81 -8.94 2.05
CA HIS A 55 -11.37 -9.98 2.92
C HIS A 55 -10.31 -10.63 3.84
N LEU A 56 -9.04 -10.58 3.45
CA LEU A 56 -7.97 -11.34 4.08
C LEU A 56 -6.94 -10.47 4.81
N ALA A 57 -6.99 -9.16 4.64
CA ALA A 57 -5.99 -8.25 5.17
C ALA A 57 -6.64 -6.91 5.57
N ASP A 58 -6.10 -6.31 6.62
CA ASP A 58 -6.30 -4.90 6.89
C ASP A 58 -5.39 -4.09 5.93
N GLU A 59 -5.85 -2.92 5.50
CA GLU A 59 -5.09 -2.00 4.68
C GLU A 59 -4.68 -0.77 5.51
N MET A 60 -3.44 -0.32 5.34
CA MET A 60 -2.97 0.94 5.91
C MET A 60 -2.38 1.79 4.80
N VAL A 61 -2.85 3.03 4.69
CA VAL A 61 -2.38 3.98 3.66
C VAL A 61 -1.61 5.09 4.34
N TYR A 62 -0.44 5.41 3.79
CA TYR A 62 0.39 6.53 4.21
C TYR A 62 0.66 7.43 3.02
N VAL A 63 0.29 8.71 3.14
CA VAL A 63 0.40 9.67 2.03
C VAL A 63 1.82 10.25 2.01
N LEU A 64 2.56 9.93 0.95
CA LEU A 64 3.92 10.46 0.74
C LEU A 64 3.90 11.88 0.15
N GLU A 65 3.03 12.11 -0.83
CA GLU A 65 2.89 13.38 -1.55
C GLU A 65 1.43 13.59 -1.95
N GLY A 66 0.99 14.85 -1.99
CA GLY A 66 -0.38 15.23 -2.32
C GLY A 66 -1.36 15.00 -1.18
N GLU A 67 -2.62 14.80 -1.52
CA GLU A 67 -3.69 14.54 -0.56
C GLU A 67 -4.51 13.34 -1.01
N LEU A 68 -4.92 12.51 -0.05
CA LEU A 68 -5.82 11.40 -0.30
C LEU A 68 -7.03 11.48 0.62
N GLY A 69 -8.22 11.55 0.04
CA GLY A 69 -9.46 11.30 0.75
C GLY A 69 -9.70 9.80 0.84
N VAL A 70 -9.95 9.30 2.04
CA VAL A 70 -10.31 7.89 2.27
C VAL A 70 -11.74 7.87 2.80
N TYR A 71 -12.58 7.04 2.22
CA TYR A 71 -13.93 6.79 2.69
C TYR A 71 -13.99 5.37 3.21
N PHE A 72 -14.44 5.23 4.45
CA PHE A 72 -14.51 3.96 5.16
C PHE A 72 -15.92 3.79 5.75
N ASP A 73 -16.58 2.67 5.46
CA ASP A 73 -17.93 2.35 5.97
C ASP A 73 -18.96 3.49 5.82
N GLY A 74 -18.88 4.21 4.71
CA GLY A 74 -19.78 5.33 4.41
C GLY A 74 -19.39 6.66 5.08
N VAL A 75 -18.33 6.68 5.87
CA VAL A 75 -17.77 7.89 6.48
C VAL A 75 -16.58 8.37 5.65
N LYS A 76 -16.66 9.62 5.17
CA LYS A 76 -15.51 10.29 4.55
C LYS A 76 -14.58 10.82 5.64
N THR A 77 -13.31 10.41 5.64
CA THR A 77 -12.31 11.10 6.45
C THR A 77 -11.91 12.41 5.76
N SER A 78 -11.51 13.41 6.54
CA SER A 78 -10.85 14.60 5.96
C SER A 78 -9.67 14.17 5.08
N PRO A 79 -9.36 14.88 3.98
CA PRO A 79 -8.19 14.60 3.16
C PRO A 79 -6.95 14.49 4.05
N SER A 80 -6.20 13.41 3.89
CA SER A 80 -4.95 13.21 4.62
C SER A 80 -3.84 13.97 3.89
N PRO A 81 -3.25 15.02 4.48
CA PRO A 81 -2.05 15.66 3.95
C PRO A 81 -0.84 14.71 4.02
N PRO A 82 0.30 15.07 3.40
CA PRO A 82 1.52 14.30 3.47
C PRO A 82 1.90 13.96 4.92
N ALA A 83 2.48 12.79 5.11
CA ALA A 83 2.89 12.23 6.41
C ALA A 83 1.75 11.85 7.38
N ARG A 84 0.50 11.78 6.91
CA ARG A 84 -0.59 11.13 7.67
C ARG A 84 -0.83 9.69 7.22
N SER A 85 -1.27 8.87 8.17
CA SER A 85 -1.75 7.50 7.95
C SER A 85 -3.27 7.39 8.13
N SER A 86 -3.87 6.44 7.41
CA SER A 86 -5.25 5.99 7.59
C SER A 86 -5.25 4.45 7.66
N SER A 87 -6.01 3.86 8.58
CA SER A 87 -6.18 2.41 8.69
C SER A 87 -7.58 2.00 8.22
N CYS A 88 -7.64 0.88 7.53
CA CYS A 88 -8.83 0.33 6.91
C CYS A 88 -8.92 -1.17 7.28
N PRO A 89 -9.65 -1.51 8.35
CA PRO A 89 -9.91 -2.91 8.74
C PRO A 89 -10.41 -3.78 7.60
N ARG A 90 -10.10 -5.08 7.63
CA ARG A 90 -10.68 -6.08 6.74
C ARG A 90 -12.21 -6.06 6.77
N GLU A 91 -12.81 -6.52 5.68
CA GLU A 91 -14.26 -6.56 5.45
C GLU A 91 -14.96 -5.20 5.34
N SER A 92 -14.22 -4.11 5.53
CA SER A 92 -14.70 -2.77 5.25
C SER A 92 -14.66 -2.44 3.77
N ARG A 93 -15.32 -1.34 3.40
CA ARG A 93 -15.46 -0.95 2.00
C ARG A 93 -14.85 0.42 1.75
N THR A 94 -13.73 0.47 1.03
CA THR A 94 -13.00 1.70 0.71
C THR A 94 -13.65 2.45 -0.46
N ARG A 95 -13.77 3.77 -0.35
CA ARG A 95 -14.06 4.69 -1.47
C ARG A 95 -13.16 5.91 -1.37
#